data_AF-F9UE67-F1
#
_entry.id   AF-F9UE67-F1
#
_cell.length_a   1.000
_cell.length_b   1.000
_cell.length_c   1.000
_cell.angle_alpha   90.00
_cell.angle_beta   90.00
_cell.angle_gamma   90.00
#
_symmetry.space_group_name_H-M   'P 1'
#
loop_
_entity.id
_entity.type
_entity.pdbx_description
1 polymer ?
#
loop_
_entity_poly.entity_id
_entity_poly.type
_entity_poly.pdbx_seq_one_letter_code
_entity_poly.pdbx_strand_id
1 'polypeptide(L)'
;MRIRLVVSFCAVATLPCGAVAVMQGTSAPPARSAADIVVKGAHESEVRSAVLENGPLFPVAMTDSSIPEIEPADGASPTVTVLGEAVHTTDPEALQEAILTPLFDRYAAEHGIEAEPAEIDTFVEHLRQGLAAEGLTAEEGLTPEETAEIDGMRRDVARAIIRQWKINKALHAQYGGRIIYQQLGPEPLDAYREFLQQRRAEGAFRIQDPALAEGFWRYFTDESIHDFMTPGGADAARAFKVPPWEDTP
;
A
#
# COMPACT_ATOMS: atom_id res chain seq x y z
N MET A 1 -23.61 9.42 -4.96
CA MET A 1 -23.03 8.12 -4.57
C MET A 1 -21.57 8.38 -4.25
N ARG A 2 -21.14 8.23 -2.99
CA ARG A 2 -19.74 8.52 -2.59
C ARG A 2 -18.94 7.21 -2.72
N ILE A 3 -18.13 7.11 -3.75
CA ILE A 3 -17.15 6.03 -3.90
C ILE A 3 -16.00 6.37 -2.94
N ARG A 4 -15.81 5.58 -1.89
CA ARG A 4 -14.58 5.62 -1.09
C ARG A 4 -13.53 4.86 -1.88
N LEU A 5 -12.58 5.59 -2.47
CA LEU A 5 -11.37 4.99 -3.03
C LEU A 5 -10.49 4.55 -1.85
N VAL A 6 -10.44 3.26 -1.56
CA VAL A 6 -9.42 2.69 -0.67
C VAL A 6 -8.18 2.49 -1.54
N VAL A 7 -7.24 3.42 -1.47
CA VAL A 7 -5.90 3.20 -2.03
C VAL A 7 -5.21 2.22 -1.10
N SER A 8 -5.12 0.95 -1.53
CA SER A 8 -4.38 -0.09 -0.83
C SER A 8 -2.88 0.23 -0.88
N PHE A 9 -2.29 0.51 0.29
CA PHE A 9 -0.84 0.67 0.44
C PHE A 9 -0.25 -0.68 0.86
N CYS A 10 -0.23 -1.65 -0.05
CA CYS A 10 0.58 -2.84 0.15
C CYS A 10 2.07 -2.48 -0.02
N ALA A 11 2.85 -2.82 1.01
CA ALA A 11 4.28 -2.96 0.91
C ALA A 11 4.59 -4.08 -0.10
N VAL A 12 5.03 -3.70 -1.30
CA VAL A 12 5.36 -4.67 -2.35
C VAL A 12 6.65 -5.40 -1.96
N ALA A 13 6.51 -6.67 -1.59
CA ALA A 13 7.62 -7.60 -1.46
C ALA A 13 8.14 -8.00 -2.85
N THR A 14 9.46 -8.08 -2.95
CA THR A 14 10.27 -8.34 -4.14
C THR A 14 9.93 -9.66 -4.87
N LEU A 15 9.89 -9.61 -6.21
CA LEU A 15 10.00 -10.77 -7.09
C LEU A 15 11.38 -11.46 -6.93
N PRO A 16 11.47 -12.82 -6.94
CA PRO A 16 12.74 -13.51 -6.92
C PRO A 16 13.44 -13.43 -8.28
N CYS A 17 14.69 -12.95 -8.27
CA CYS A 17 15.59 -12.96 -9.43
C CYS A 17 15.92 -14.41 -9.85
N GLY A 18 15.39 -14.83 -11.00
CA GLY A 18 15.88 -16.00 -11.73
C GLY A 18 17.12 -15.64 -12.54
N ALA A 19 18.20 -16.41 -12.35
CA ALA A 19 19.50 -16.22 -12.97
C ALA A 19 19.47 -16.34 -14.50
N VAL A 20 20.15 -15.40 -15.19
CA VAL A 20 20.86 -15.65 -16.45
C VAL A 20 22.19 -14.91 -16.38
N ALA A 21 23.27 -15.66 -16.58
CA ALA A 21 24.64 -15.15 -16.62
C ALA A 21 25.06 -14.76 -18.05
N VAL A 22 26.12 -13.93 -18.13
CA VAL A 22 27.05 -13.67 -19.27
C VAL A 22 26.59 -12.49 -20.19
N MET A 23 27.34 -11.43 -20.54
CA MET A 23 28.79 -11.07 -20.58
C MET A 23 29.09 -9.64 -20.06
N GLN A 24 30.38 -9.38 -19.83
CA GLN A 24 31.04 -8.16 -19.39
C GLN A 24 30.82 -6.91 -20.30
N GLY A 25 30.76 -5.74 -19.68
CA GLY A 25 30.90 -4.42 -20.33
C GLY A 25 30.76 -3.28 -19.33
N THR A 26 31.77 -2.43 -19.24
CA THR A 26 31.99 -1.36 -18.24
C THR A 26 31.01 -0.19 -18.34
N SER A 27 30.34 0.20 -17.24
CA SER A 27 30.11 1.61 -16.79
C SER A 27 29.13 1.63 -15.61
N ALA A 28 29.31 2.59 -14.70
CA ALA A 28 28.50 2.84 -13.49
C ALA A 28 26.97 2.87 -13.73
N PRO A 29 26.12 2.48 -12.75
CA PRO A 29 24.67 2.53 -12.94
C PRO A 29 24.14 3.97 -12.84
N PRO A 30 23.17 4.37 -13.69
CA PRO A 30 22.47 5.63 -13.53
C PRO A 30 21.42 5.54 -12.41
N ALA A 31 21.12 6.71 -11.84
CA ALA A 31 20.04 6.93 -10.88
C ALA A 31 18.72 6.35 -11.41
N ARG A 32 18.03 5.56 -10.58
CA ARG A 32 16.72 5.00 -10.91
C ARG A 32 15.67 6.10 -10.77
N SER A 33 15.01 6.42 -11.89
CA SER A 33 13.84 7.28 -11.97
C SER A 33 12.66 6.68 -11.21
N ALA A 34 11.92 7.52 -10.49
CA ALA A 34 10.68 7.19 -9.83
C ALA A 34 9.52 7.36 -10.81
N ALA A 35 9.33 6.39 -11.69
CA ALA A 35 8.18 6.34 -12.57
C ALA A 35 7.82 4.89 -12.91
N ASP A 36 7.01 4.27 -12.04
CA ASP A 36 6.17 3.12 -12.39
C ASP A 36 4.94 3.12 -11.46
N ILE A 37 4.05 4.10 -11.64
CA ILE A 37 2.65 4.01 -11.18
C ILE A 37 1.81 3.66 -12.41
N VAL A 38 1.67 2.36 -12.69
CA VAL A 38 0.75 1.88 -13.72
C VAL A 38 -0.67 1.93 -13.17
N VAL A 39 -1.41 2.98 -13.49
CA VAL A 39 -2.86 3.04 -13.27
C VAL A 39 -3.54 2.16 -14.32
N LYS A 40 -3.90 0.93 -13.93
CA LYS A 40 -4.66 0.04 -14.79
C LYS A 40 -6.14 0.47 -14.79
N GLY A 41 -6.50 1.31 -15.76
CA GLY A 41 -7.90 1.67 -16.04
C GLY A 41 -8.69 0.42 -16.45
N ALA A 42 -9.73 0.10 -15.70
CA ALA A 42 -10.70 -0.93 -16.07
C ALA A 42 -11.85 -0.27 -16.85
N HIS A 43 -11.88 -0.50 -18.16
CA HIS A 43 -13.10 -0.32 -18.96
C HIS A 43 -13.98 -1.56 -18.81
N GLU A 44 -15.30 -1.32 -18.73
CA GLU A 44 -16.33 -2.32 -18.46
C GLU A 44 -16.47 -3.40 -19.55
N SER A 45 -16.86 -4.57 -19.02
CA SER A 45 -17.75 -5.59 -19.60
C SER A 45 -17.17 -6.74 -20.46
N GLU A 46 -17.58 -7.93 -19.99
CA GLU A 46 -17.69 -9.24 -20.63
C GLU A 46 -16.60 -10.31 -20.43
N VAL A 47 -17.10 -11.42 -19.86
CA VAL A 47 -16.58 -12.79 -19.77
C VAL A 47 -15.58 -13.11 -18.64
N ARG A 48 -16.11 -13.52 -17.48
CA ARG A 48 -15.39 -14.38 -16.53
C ARG A 48 -15.85 -15.83 -16.69
N SER A 49 -15.06 -16.64 -17.39
CA SER A 49 -15.06 -18.10 -17.17
C SER A 49 -14.16 -18.40 -15.97
N ALA A 50 -14.70 -19.04 -14.94
CA ALA A 50 -13.91 -19.68 -13.90
C ALA A 50 -13.87 -21.18 -14.18
N VAL A 51 -12.70 -21.68 -14.55
CA VAL A 51 -12.39 -23.11 -14.58
C VAL A 51 -12.00 -23.50 -13.15
N LEU A 52 -12.77 -24.40 -12.53
CA LEU A 52 -12.37 -25.10 -11.31
C LEU A 52 -11.59 -26.34 -11.74
N GLU A 53 -10.26 -26.31 -11.61
CA GLU A 53 -9.45 -27.51 -11.66
C GLU A 53 -9.73 -28.35 -10.40
N ASN A 54 -10.40 -29.49 -10.61
CA ASN A 54 -10.50 -30.66 -9.73
C ASN A 54 -11.54 -30.63 -8.58
N GLY A 55 -12.81 -30.95 -8.92
CA GLY A 55 -13.86 -31.39 -7.96
C GLY A 55 -15.18 -31.76 -8.66
N PRO A 56 -15.98 -32.72 -8.15
CA PRO A 56 -17.10 -33.29 -8.91
C PRO A 56 -18.27 -32.32 -9.10
N LEU A 57 -18.83 -32.35 -10.32
CA LEU A 57 -19.96 -31.56 -10.80
C LEU A 57 -21.24 -31.82 -9.98
N PHE A 58 -21.79 -30.77 -9.35
CA PHE A 58 -23.19 -30.76 -8.93
C PHE A 58 -24.02 -30.00 -9.98
N PRO A 59 -25.16 -30.55 -10.45
CA PRO A 59 -26.00 -29.85 -11.40
C PRO A 59 -26.69 -28.67 -10.70
N VAL A 60 -26.37 -27.44 -11.12
CA VAL A 60 -27.15 -26.25 -10.76
C VAL A 60 -28.22 -26.05 -11.82
N ALA A 61 -29.48 -26.25 -11.45
CA ALA A 61 -30.61 -25.85 -12.27
C ALA A 61 -30.71 -24.32 -12.25
N MET A 62 -30.61 -23.71 -13.44
CA MET A 62 -30.76 -22.27 -13.64
C MET A 62 -32.25 -21.91 -13.58
N THR A 63 -32.68 -21.31 -12.48
CA THR A 63 -33.92 -20.51 -12.45
C THR A 63 -33.69 -19.23 -11.64
N ASP A 64 -33.86 -18.11 -12.34
CA ASP A 64 -34.13 -16.75 -11.86
C ASP A 64 -33.07 -16.01 -11.01
N SER A 65 -32.35 -15.11 -11.69
CA SER A 65 -31.89 -13.77 -11.28
C SER A 65 -31.52 -13.48 -9.82
N SER A 66 -30.98 -14.45 -9.11
CA SER A 66 -30.39 -14.26 -7.78
C SER A 66 -28.93 -14.68 -7.89
N ILE A 67 -28.01 -13.70 -7.89
CA ILE A 67 -26.62 -13.99 -7.54
C ILE A 67 -26.69 -14.60 -6.13
N PRO A 68 -26.21 -15.83 -5.89
CA PRO A 68 -26.09 -16.30 -4.53
C PRO A 68 -25.08 -15.39 -3.85
N GLU A 69 -25.55 -14.56 -2.93
CA GLU A 69 -24.71 -14.02 -1.87
C GLU A 69 -24.08 -15.24 -1.19
N ILE A 70 -22.80 -15.46 -1.44
CA ILE A 70 -22.03 -16.49 -0.76
C ILE A 70 -21.85 -15.95 0.65
N GLU A 71 -22.86 -16.16 1.49
CA GLU A 71 -22.65 -16.02 2.93
C GLU A 71 -21.52 -16.99 3.31
N PRO A 72 -20.48 -16.52 4.01
CA PRO A 72 -19.47 -17.42 4.52
C PRO A 72 -20.20 -18.49 5.33
N ALA A 73 -19.90 -19.77 5.05
CA ALA A 73 -20.55 -20.88 5.71
C ALA A 73 -20.63 -20.61 7.22
N ASP A 74 -21.87 -20.52 7.72
CA ASP A 74 -22.19 -20.21 9.10
C ASP A 74 -21.31 -21.07 10.02
N GLY A 75 -20.34 -20.44 10.71
CA GLY A 75 -19.41 -21.11 11.62
C GLY A 75 -17.92 -21.19 11.22
N ALA A 76 -17.50 -20.66 10.07
CA ALA A 76 -16.06 -20.50 9.81
C ALA A 76 -15.45 -19.43 10.75
N SER A 77 -14.42 -19.79 11.52
CA SER A 77 -13.71 -18.80 12.35
C SER A 77 -12.99 -17.78 11.45
N PRO A 78 -12.98 -16.49 11.80
CA PRO A 78 -12.27 -15.49 11.03
C PRO A 78 -10.77 -15.75 11.01
N THR A 79 -10.12 -15.40 9.91
CA THR A 79 -8.66 -15.51 9.75
C THR A 79 -7.94 -14.49 10.64
N VAL A 80 -8.51 -13.29 10.72
CA VAL A 80 -8.04 -12.20 11.57
C VAL A 80 -9.22 -11.45 12.16
N THR A 81 -9.08 -10.96 13.38
CA THR A 81 -9.96 -9.94 13.95
C THR A 81 -9.13 -8.68 14.19
N VAL A 82 -9.59 -7.52 13.72
CA VAL A 82 -8.90 -6.23 13.84
C VAL A 82 -9.89 -5.18 14.33
N LEU A 83 -9.59 -4.52 15.45
CA LEU A 83 -10.47 -3.56 16.12
C LEU A 83 -11.91 -4.07 16.37
N GLY A 84 -12.06 -5.39 16.54
CA GLY A 84 -13.35 -6.07 16.73
C GLY A 84 -14.03 -6.50 15.43
N GLU A 85 -13.51 -6.15 14.26
CA GLU A 85 -14.04 -6.55 12.95
C GLU A 85 -13.37 -7.83 12.46
N ALA A 86 -14.18 -8.77 11.97
CA ALA A 86 -13.73 -10.06 11.46
C ALA A 86 -13.38 -9.97 9.97
N VAL A 87 -12.21 -10.47 9.58
CA VAL A 87 -11.78 -10.55 8.18
C VAL A 87 -11.35 -11.97 7.85
N HIS A 88 -11.79 -12.46 6.69
CA HIS A 88 -11.44 -13.76 6.15
C HIS A 88 -10.55 -13.54 4.92
N THR A 89 -9.34 -14.09 4.97
CA THR A 89 -8.40 -14.09 3.85
C THR A 89 -7.48 -15.30 3.96
N THR A 90 -6.94 -15.73 2.82
CA THR A 90 -5.84 -16.71 2.73
C THR A 90 -4.59 -16.11 2.12
N ASP A 91 -4.65 -14.85 1.71
CA ASP A 91 -3.56 -14.11 1.08
C ASP A 91 -2.79 -13.28 2.13
N PRO A 92 -1.48 -13.49 2.30
CA PRO A 92 -0.66 -12.73 3.23
C PRO A 92 -0.64 -11.21 2.96
N GLU A 93 -0.73 -10.78 1.70
CA GLU A 93 -0.73 -9.35 1.36
C GLU A 93 -2.04 -8.69 1.78
N ALA A 94 -3.18 -9.28 1.40
CA ALA A 94 -4.49 -8.84 1.88
C ALA A 94 -4.61 -8.87 3.41
N LEU A 95 -3.96 -9.83 4.08
CA LEU A 95 -3.91 -9.88 5.55
C LEU A 95 -3.14 -8.69 6.14
N GLN A 96 -2.00 -8.33 5.54
CA GLN A 96 -1.22 -7.17 5.98
C GLN A 96 -2.02 -5.88 5.83
N GLU A 97 -2.70 -5.68 4.70
CA GLU A 97 -3.57 -4.52 4.48
C GLU A 97 -4.73 -4.48 5.49
N ALA A 98 -5.41 -5.60 5.70
CA ALA A 98 -6.53 -5.71 6.63
C ALA A 98 -6.15 -5.38 8.08
N ILE A 99 -4.87 -5.56 8.45
CA ILE A 99 -4.36 -5.19 9.78
C ILE A 99 -3.84 -3.75 9.79
N LEU A 100 -2.99 -3.37 8.84
CA LEU A 100 -2.30 -2.07 8.89
C LEU A 100 -3.25 -0.90 8.68
N THR A 101 -4.13 -0.96 7.68
CA THR A 101 -5.03 0.15 7.32
C THR A 101 -5.87 0.63 8.52
N PRO A 102 -6.68 -0.23 9.18
CA PRO A 102 -7.49 0.23 10.32
C PRO A 102 -6.67 0.64 11.54
N LEU A 103 -5.50 0.03 11.78
CA LEU A 103 -4.64 0.39 12.91
C LEU A 103 -3.97 1.76 12.68
N PHE A 104 -3.51 2.04 11.46
CA PHE A 104 -2.97 3.34 11.09
C PHE A 104 -4.05 4.41 11.02
N ASP A 105 -5.26 4.08 10.58
CA ASP A 105 -6.40 5.00 10.65
C ASP A 105 -6.74 5.39 12.09
N ARG A 106 -6.78 4.41 12.99
CA ARG A 106 -6.96 4.65 14.42
C ARG A 106 -5.85 5.53 14.99
N TYR A 107 -4.60 5.20 14.71
CA TYR A 107 -3.43 5.95 15.18
C TYR A 107 -3.45 7.40 14.65
N ALA A 108 -3.73 7.59 13.36
CA ALA A 108 -3.83 8.92 12.78
C ALA A 108 -4.92 9.76 13.44
N ALA A 109 -6.10 9.17 13.69
CA ALA A 109 -7.19 9.84 14.38
C ALA A 109 -6.83 10.21 15.84
N GLU A 110 -6.15 9.32 16.57
CA GLU A 110 -5.68 9.55 17.95
C GLU A 110 -4.65 10.69 18.03
N HIS A 111 -3.84 10.86 16.98
CA HIS A 111 -2.75 11.83 16.93
C HIS A 111 -3.08 13.10 16.10
N GLY A 112 -4.30 13.22 15.56
CA GLY A 112 -4.71 14.34 14.72
C GLY A 112 -3.90 14.46 13.42
N ILE A 113 -3.51 13.33 12.84
CA ILE A 113 -2.69 13.27 11.63
C ILE A 113 -3.59 13.30 10.41
N GLU A 114 -3.57 14.43 9.70
CA GLU A 114 -4.25 14.64 8.43
C GLU A 114 -3.35 15.34 7.42
N ALA A 115 -3.67 15.19 6.14
CA ALA A 115 -3.05 15.96 5.06
C ALA A 115 -3.80 17.29 4.88
N GLU A 116 -3.07 18.39 5.01
CA GLU A 116 -3.63 19.73 4.92
C GLU A 116 -3.87 20.13 3.46
N PRO A 117 -4.89 20.97 3.16
CA PRO A 117 -5.16 21.41 1.80
C PRO A 117 -3.95 22.00 1.07
N ALA A 118 -3.14 22.80 1.78
CA ALA A 118 -1.94 23.42 1.21
C ALA A 118 -0.83 22.41 0.87
N GLU A 119 -0.69 21.34 1.67
CA GLU A 119 0.27 20.27 1.39
C GLU A 119 -0.18 19.47 0.16
N ILE A 120 -1.48 19.21 0.04
CA ILE A 120 -2.07 18.53 -1.12
C ILE A 120 -1.85 19.37 -2.39
N ASP A 121 -2.10 20.67 -2.34
CA ASP A 121 -1.87 21.58 -3.47
C ASP A 121 -0.40 21.58 -3.88
N THR A 122 0.52 21.65 -2.91
CA THR A 122 1.97 21.61 -3.15
C THR A 122 2.42 20.29 -3.78
N PHE A 123 1.88 19.16 -3.32
CA PHE A 123 2.17 17.85 -3.88
C PHE A 123 1.67 17.73 -5.32
N VAL A 124 0.42 18.12 -5.58
CA VAL A 124 -0.20 18.03 -6.91
C VAL A 124 0.55 18.90 -7.91
N GLU A 125 0.99 20.08 -7.49
CA GLU A 125 1.81 20.96 -8.34
C GLU A 125 3.17 20.33 -8.68
N HIS A 126 3.88 19.78 -7.70
CA HIS A 126 5.13 19.05 -7.98
C HIS A 126 4.91 17.86 -8.91
N LEU A 127 3.84 17.09 -8.71
CA LEU A 127 3.49 15.97 -9.59
C LEU A 127 3.26 16.44 -11.03
N ARG A 128 2.51 17.54 -11.23
CA ARG A 128 2.28 18.12 -12.56
C ARG A 128 3.58 18.58 -13.22
N GLN A 129 4.45 19.26 -12.47
CA GLN A 129 5.73 19.72 -12.96
C GLN A 129 6.64 18.55 -13.36
N GLY A 130 6.69 17.48 -12.56
CA GLY A 130 7.44 16.26 -12.87
C GLY A 130 6.93 15.60 -14.15
N LEU A 131 5.62 15.37 -14.27
CA LEU A 131 5.02 14.80 -15.48
C LEU A 131 5.26 15.65 -16.72
N ALA A 132 5.15 16.99 -16.60
CA ALA A 132 5.44 17.91 -17.69
C ALA A 132 6.92 17.85 -18.13
N ALA A 133 7.85 17.73 -17.18
CA ALA A 133 9.28 17.58 -17.48
C ALA A 133 9.60 16.26 -18.20
N GLU A 134 8.82 15.20 -17.97
CA GLU A 134 8.88 13.93 -18.69
C GLU A 134 8.12 13.93 -20.02
N GLY A 135 7.49 15.05 -20.40
CA GLY A 135 6.69 15.16 -21.62
C GLY A 135 5.33 14.45 -21.54
N LEU A 136 4.89 14.08 -20.33
CA LEU A 136 3.61 13.44 -20.04
C LEU A 136 2.55 14.51 -19.74
N THR A 137 2.17 15.29 -20.74
CA THR A 137 1.13 16.32 -20.63
C THR A 137 -0.25 15.72 -20.90
N ALA A 138 -0.74 14.91 -19.96
CA ALA A 138 -2.01 14.18 -20.07
C ALA A 138 -3.27 15.08 -20.17
N GLU A 139 -3.12 16.40 -20.08
CA GLU A 139 -4.21 17.37 -20.04
C GLU A 139 -4.55 17.95 -21.42
N GLU A 140 -3.71 17.72 -22.44
CA GLU A 140 -3.98 18.20 -23.79
C GLU A 140 -5.13 17.42 -24.44
N GLY A 141 -6.23 18.12 -24.75
CA GLY A 141 -7.40 17.54 -25.44
C GLY A 141 -8.50 17.01 -24.53
N LEU A 142 -8.37 17.15 -23.21
CA LEU A 142 -9.42 16.80 -22.25
C LEU A 142 -10.52 17.85 -22.18
N THR A 143 -11.74 17.39 -21.87
CA THR A 143 -12.83 18.27 -21.48
C THR A 143 -12.61 18.84 -20.07
N PRO A 144 -13.30 19.95 -19.71
CA PRO A 144 -13.25 20.48 -18.35
C PRO A 144 -13.68 19.48 -17.27
N GLU A 145 -14.61 18.56 -17.59
CA GLU A 145 -15.09 17.53 -16.68
C GLU A 145 -14.01 16.47 -16.42
N GLU A 146 -13.42 15.90 -17.47
CA GLU A 146 -12.31 14.94 -17.35
C GLU A 146 -11.11 15.54 -16.62
N THR A 147 -10.81 16.83 -16.87
CA THR A 147 -9.76 17.55 -16.15
C THR A 147 -10.05 17.61 -14.65
N ALA A 148 -11.30 17.92 -14.26
CA ALA A 148 -11.71 17.98 -12.87
C ALA A 148 -11.68 16.60 -12.18
N GLU A 149 -12.03 15.53 -12.89
CA GLU A 149 -11.95 14.15 -12.40
C GLU A 149 -10.50 13.73 -12.14
N ILE A 150 -9.60 13.96 -13.10
CA ILE A 150 -8.17 13.67 -12.94
C ILE A 150 -7.58 14.46 -11.78
N ASP A 151 -7.94 15.73 -11.63
CA ASP A 151 -7.50 16.56 -10.51
C ASP A 151 -8.04 16.04 -9.17
N GLY A 152 -9.29 15.57 -9.12
CA GLY A 152 -9.84 14.88 -7.96
C GLY A 152 -9.01 13.65 -7.57
N MET A 153 -8.72 12.78 -8.54
CA MET A 153 -7.91 11.58 -8.33
C MET A 153 -6.50 11.91 -7.83
N ARG A 154 -5.83 12.91 -8.41
CA ARG A 154 -4.50 13.36 -7.97
C ARG A 154 -4.53 13.87 -6.54
N ARG A 155 -5.56 14.62 -6.15
CA ARG A 155 -5.71 15.13 -4.78
C ARG A 155 -5.96 14.01 -3.78
N ASP A 156 -6.68 12.96 -4.16
CA ASP A 156 -6.90 11.78 -3.31
C ASP A 156 -5.61 10.98 -3.12
N VAL A 157 -4.84 10.77 -4.19
CA VAL A 157 -3.50 10.15 -4.11
C VAL A 157 -2.56 10.99 -3.24
N ALA A 158 -2.51 12.30 -3.46
CA ALA A 158 -1.70 13.22 -2.66
C ALA A 158 -2.05 13.15 -1.17
N ARG A 159 -3.35 13.20 -0.84
CA ARG A 159 -3.85 13.08 0.53
C ARG A 159 -3.35 11.79 1.19
N ALA A 160 -3.46 10.67 0.49
CA ALA A 160 -3.07 9.37 1.01
C ALA A 160 -1.56 9.27 1.24
N ILE A 161 -0.74 9.71 0.28
CA ILE A 161 0.73 9.72 0.39
C ILE A 161 1.21 10.63 1.52
N ILE A 162 0.69 11.86 1.59
CA ILE A 162 1.05 12.83 2.65
C ILE A 162 0.69 12.28 4.02
N ARG A 163 -0.53 11.77 4.16
CA ARG A 163 -0.99 11.18 5.42
C ARG A 163 -0.13 9.99 5.82
N GLN A 164 0.21 9.09 4.90
CA GLN A 164 1.07 7.95 5.19
C GLN A 164 2.47 8.40 5.65
N TRP A 165 3.10 9.35 4.96
CA TRP A 165 4.41 9.88 5.38
C TRP A 165 4.35 10.50 6.79
N LYS A 166 3.28 11.24 7.11
CA LYS A 166 3.06 11.80 8.45
C LYS A 166 2.86 10.72 9.52
N ILE A 167 2.12 9.66 9.22
CA ILE A 167 1.97 8.49 10.12
C ILE A 167 3.33 7.86 10.36
N ASN A 168 4.12 7.61 9.31
CA ASN A 168 5.46 7.04 9.41
C ASN A 168 6.38 7.91 10.26
N LYS A 169 6.36 9.22 10.02
CA LYS A 169 7.09 10.20 10.83
C LYS A 169 6.70 10.15 12.31
N ALA A 170 5.41 10.07 12.62
CA ALA A 170 4.92 10.02 13.99
C ALA A 170 5.28 8.70 14.68
N LEU A 171 5.13 7.56 13.99
CA LEU A 171 5.53 6.25 14.50
C LEU A 171 7.04 6.18 14.75
N HIS A 172 7.86 6.71 13.83
CA HIS A 172 9.30 6.78 14.02
C HIS A 172 9.67 7.68 15.20
N ALA A 173 8.99 8.82 15.38
CA ALA A 173 9.22 9.68 16.53
C ALA A 173 8.86 8.99 17.86
N GLN A 174 7.84 8.12 17.87
CA GLN A 174 7.38 7.42 19.06
C GLN A 174 8.20 6.18 19.40
N TYR A 175 8.53 5.35 18.42
CA TYR A 175 9.15 4.03 18.62
C TYR A 175 10.61 3.96 18.13
N GLY A 176 11.03 4.88 17.26
CA GLY A 176 12.39 4.95 16.73
C GLY A 176 12.75 3.83 15.75
N GLY A 177 14.03 3.47 15.74
CA GLY A 177 14.55 2.33 14.97
C GLY A 177 14.94 2.64 13.52
N ARG A 178 15.27 1.58 12.78
CA ARG A 178 15.81 1.62 11.41
C ARG A 178 14.71 1.92 10.39
N ILE A 179 15.14 2.50 9.28
CA ILE A 179 14.28 2.98 8.19
C ILE A 179 14.69 2.27 6.90
N ILE A 180 13.71 1.89 6.10
CA ILE A 180 13.86 1.42 4.71
C ILE A 180 13.24 2.44 3.77
N TYR A 181 13.59 2.40 2.48
CA TYR A 181 12.90 3.20 1.46
C TYR A 181 12.05 2.29 0.57
N GLN A 182 10.76 2.60 0.46
CA GLN A 182 9.81 1.89 -0.40
C GLN A 182 9.30 2.83 -1.50
N GLN A 183 8.48 2.30 -2.42
CA GLN A 183 7.97 3.03 -3.59
C GLN A 183 7.34 4.39 -3.27
N LEU A 184 6.72 4.53 -2.09
CA LEU A 184 5.97 5.73 -1.68
C LEU A 184 6.65 6.51 -0.54
N GLY A 185 7.93 6.23 -0.29
CA GLY A 185 8.76 6.98 0.65
C GLY A 185 9.35 6.12 1.78
N PRO A 186 9.91 6.78 2.81
CA PRO A 186 10.56 6.10 3.92
C PRO A 186 9.56 5.39 4.84
N GLU A 187 9.92 4.19 5.25
CA GLU A 187 9.15 3.35 6.16
C GLU A 187 9.99 2.99 7.40
N PRO A 188 9.51 3.27 8.63
CA PRO A 188 10.24 2.99 9.86
C PRO A 188 9.96 1.56 10.33
N LEU A 189 10.59 0.58 9.69
CA LEU A 189 10.26 -0.85 9.86
C LEU A 189 10.31 -1.32 11.32
N ASP A 190 11.31 -0.87 12.08
CA ASP A 190 11.41 -1.23 13.51
C ASP A 190 10.28 -0.56 14.33
N ALA A 191 9.88 0.67 14.01
CA ALA A 191 8.74 1.33 14.65
C ALA A 191 7.42 0.62 14.35
N TYR A 192 7.22 0.17 13.12
CA TYR A 192 6.06 -0.64 12.73
C TYR A 192 5.99 -1.92 13.54
N ARG A 193 7.12 -2.63 13.68
CA ARG A 193 7.22 -3.86 14.48
C ARG A 193 6.80 -3.62 15.92
N GLU A 194 7.34 -2.59 16.59
CA GLU A 194 7.01 -2.25 17.97
C GLU A 194 5.53 -1.82 18.13
N PHE A 195 5.04 -0.96 17.23
CA PHE A 195 3.63 -0.57 17.19
C PHE A 195 2.70 -1.78 17.08
N LEU A 196 2.97 -2.69 16.15
CA LEU A 196 2.16 -3.89 15.96
C LEU A 196 2.22 -4.84 17.16
N GLN A 197 3.37 -4.99 17.80
CA GLN A 197 3.49 -5.78 19.02
C GLN A 197 2.65 -5.18 20.15
N GLN A 198 2.71 -3.86 20.33
CA GLN A 198 1.88 -3.15 21.31
C GLN A 198 0.39 -3.34 21.01
N ARG A 199 -0.05 -3.07 19.77
CA ARG A 199 -1.45 -3.23 19.37
C ARG A 199 -1.94 -4.67 19.54
N ARG A 200 -1.10 -5.67 19.29
CA ARG A 200 -1.42 -7.07 19.57
C ARG A 200 -1.58 -7.33 21.08
N ALA A 201 -0.67 -6.81 21.91
CA ALA A 201 -0.75 -6.96 23.37
C ALA A 201 -1.99 -6.29 23.97
N GLU A 202 -2.44 -5.19 23.37
CA GLU A 202 -3.69 -4.49 23.69
C GLU A 202 -4.95 -5.22 23.18
N GLY A 203 -4.80 -6.31 22.42
CA GLY A 203 -5.91 -7.04 21.81
C GLY A 203 -6.55 -6.33 20.62
N ALA A 204 -5.91 -5.31 20.05
CA ALA A 204 -6.41 -4.55 18.91
C ALA A 204 -6.46 -5.40 17.63
N PHE A 205 -5.69 -6.49 17.56
CA PHE A 205 -5.89 -7.51 16.54
C PHE A 205 -5.43 -8.90 17.00
N ARG A 206 -5.94 -9.93 16.33
CA ARG A 206 -5.56 -11.32 16.51
C ARG A 206 -5.63 -12.05 15.18
N ILE A 207 -4.53 -12.71 14.79
CA ILE A 207 -4.49 -13.63 13.65
C ILE A 207 -4.71 -15.04 14.18
N GLN A 208 -5.71 -15.74 13.66
CA GLN A 208 -6.12 -17.07 14.14
C GLN A 208 -5.26 -18.18 13.53
N ASP A 209 -4.89 -18.06 12.26
CA ASP A 209 -4.07 -19.04 11.55
C ASP A 209 -2.56 -18.81 11.81
N PRO A 210 -1.84 -19.79 12.40
CA PRO A 210 -0.42 -19.66 12.68
C PRO A 210 0.47 -19.46 11.44
N ALA A 211 0.15 -20.09 10.31
CA ALA A 211 0.94 -19.98 9.08
C ALA A 211 0.81 -18.58 8.48
N LEU A 212 -0.40 -18.03 8.52
CA LEU A 212 -0.64 -16.64 8.11
C LEU A 212 -0.01 -15.65 9.08
N ALA A 213 0.00 -15.94 10.38
CA ALA A 213 0.72 -15.13 11.35
C ALA A 213 2.22 -15.10 11.06
N GLU A 214 2.84 -16.26 10.76
CA GLU A 214 4.25 -16.32 10.37
C GLU A 214 4.53 -15.49 9.12
N GLY A 215 3.70 -15.65 8.08
CA GLY A 215 3.81 -14.87 6.84
C GLY A 215 3.70 -13.37 7.06
N PHE A 216 2.74 -12.93 7.88
CA PHE A 216 2.57 -11.53 8.29
C PHE A 216 3.80 -10.99 9.01
N TRP A 217 4.29 -11.70 10.03
CA TRP A 217 5.43 -11.23 10.83
C TRP A 217 6.74 -11.22 10.04
N ARG A 218 6.91 -12.11 9.06
CA ARG A 218 8.12 -12.19 8.23
C ARG A 218 8.47 -10.85 7.59
N TYR A 219 7.47 -10.09 7.10
CA TYR A 219 7.73 -8.77 6.54
C TYR A 219 8.43 -7.86 7.55
N PHE A 220 8.03 -7.91 8.82
CA PHE A 220 8.59 -7.06 9.86
C PHE A 220 9.85 -7.63 10.50
N THR A 221 10.14 -8.94 10.41
CA THR A 221 11.19 -9.62 11.18
C THR A 221 12.34 -10.16 10.34
N ASP A 222 12.11 -10.51 9.08
CA ASP A 222 13.17 -10.97 8.18
C ASP A 222 13.93 -9.75 7.66
N GLU A 223 15.16 -9.56 8.13
CA GLU A 223 15.96 -8.41 7.73
C GLU A 223 16.56 -8.59 6.32
N SER A 224 16.61 -9.81 5.80
CA SER A 224 17.28 -10.12 4.52
C SER A 224 16.49 -9.66 3.29
N ILE A 225 15.19 -9.39 3.45
CA ILE A 225 14.31 -8.90 2.38
C ILE A 225 14.30 -7.36 2.28
N HIS A 226 15.05 -6.68 3.15
CA HIS A 226 15.04 -5.22 3.26
C HIS A 226 16.40 -4.60 2.96
N ASP A 227 16.38 -3.45 2.31
CA ASP A 227 17.54 -2.57 2.20
C ASP A 227 17.40 -1.41 3.19
N PHE A 228 18.18 -1.47 4.27
CA PHE A 228 18.11 -0.49 5.34
C PHE A 228 18.99 0.72 5.03
N MET A 229 18.44 1.91 5.29
CA MET A 229 19.24 3.12 5.31
C MET A 229 20.35 3.01 6.34
N THR A 230 21.53 3.53 5.99
CA THR A 230 22.68 3.51 6.91
C THR A 230 22.32 4.29 8.19
N PRO A 231 22.41 3.67 9.38
CA PRO A 231 22.13 4.35 10.63
C PRO A 231 23.03 5.58 10.83
N GLY A 232 22.44 6.73 11.11
CA GLY A 232 23.15 8.01 11.24
C GLY A 232 23.65 8.61 9.90
N GLY A 233 23.36 7.95 8.77
CA GLY A 233 23.65 8.48 7.43
C GLY A 233 22.72 9.63 7.04
N ALA A 234 23.08 10.34 5.96
CA ALA A 234 22.32 11.50 5.47
C ALA A 234 20.87 11.16 5.13
N ASP A 235 20.61 10.01 4.50
CA ASP A 235 19.27 9.60 4.09
C ASP A 235 18.37 9.31 5.29
N ALA A 236 18.85 8.51 6.25
CA ALA A 236 18.14 8.26 7.50
C ALA A 236 17.88 9.56 8.29
N ALA A 237 18.82 10.50 8.26
CA ALA A 237 18.67 11.79 8.92
C ALA A 237 17.66 12.73 8.24
N ARG A 238 17.32 12.51 6.96
CA ARG A 238 16.39 13.32 6.17
C ARG A 238 14.99 12.73 6.05
N ALA A 239 14.86 11.40 6.04
CA ALA A 239 13.64 10.62 5.77
C ALA A 239 12.32 11.23 6.31
N PHE A 240 12.31 11.67 7.57
CA PHE A 240 11.10 12.25 8.20
C PHE A 240 11.25 13.73 8.59
N LYS A 241 12.29 14.41 8.08
CA LYS A 241 12.49 15.86 8.23
C LYS A 241 11.94 16.61 7.04
N VAL A 242 12.26 16.16 5.84
CA VAL A 242 11.82 16.75 4.57
C VAL A 242 10.95 15.72 3.85
N PRO A 243 9.73 16.08 3.41
CA PRO A 243 8.93 15.18 2.59
C PRO A 243 9.64 14.85 1.27
N PRO A 244 9.60 13.60 0.78
CA PRO A 244 10.33 13.20 -0.42
C PRO A 244 9.98 14.00 -1.69
N TRP A 245 8.75 14.50 -1.80
CA TRP A 245 8.30 15.32 -2.93
C TRP A 245 8.74 16.79 -2.86
N GLU A 246 9.28 17.24 -1.73
CA GLU A 246 9.88 18.57 -1.55
C GLU A 246 11.41 18.52 -1.58
N ASP A 247 12.01 17.32 -1.55
CA ASP A 247 13.46 17.11 -1.62
C ASP A 247 13.92 17.25 -3.09
N THR A 248 14.04 18.49 -3.56
CA THR A 248 14.62 18.80 -4.87
C THR A 248 16.15 18.85 -4.74
N PRO A 249 16.93 18.22 -5.64
CA PRO A 249 18.40 18.35 -5.67
C PRO A 249 18.89 19.79 -5.86
#